data_AF-A0A3E0P2K6-F1
#
_entry.id   AF-A0A3E0P2K6-F1
#
_cell.length_a   1.000
_cell.length_b   1.000
_cell.length_c   1.000
_cell.angle_alpha   90.00
_cell.angle_beta   90.00
_cell.angle_gamma   90.00
#
_symmetry.space_group_name_H-M   'P 1'
#
loop_
_entity.id
_entity.type
_entity.pdbx_description
1 polymer ?
#
loop_
_entity_poly.entity_id
_entity_poly.type
_entity_poly.pdbx_seq_one_letter_code
_entity_poly.pdbx_strand_id
1 'polypeptide(L)'
;MSELDAELRADLDRFREDFGRLRSEISKVIVGQHEIVDGVLTGLVAGGHVLLEGVPGLGKTLLVRTLASVMHAQFSRIQFTPDLMPADLIGTNVMVEAEGGASRMFRFERGPVFANVVLADEINRATPKTQSALLEAMQERSVTVAGTSHQLEELFFVLATQNPLEMEGTYPLPEAQLDRFLFKLLVPFPTTDEIETILDRTTESTTPETRRLFEPSRILEMGKLARRIPISDEVRRYAIHVVMATHPEHELASPMTRQFVRFGSSPRGAQAVILAAKITAILDSRYHVARADIRAVATNCLRHRILLNFEGQAEDIKPDAVIADVFDHVGEAQMA
;
A
#
# COMPACT_ATOMS: atom_id res chain seq x y z
N MET A 1 16.09 29.21 18.62
CA MET A 1 15.12 28.44 17.80
C MET A 1 15.04 29.13 16.46
N SER A 2 15.45 28.47 15.39
CA SER A 2 15.59 29.12 14.07
C SER A 2 14.22 29.35 13.42
N GLU A 3 14.08 30.34 12.54
CA GLU A 3 12.86 30.54 11.73
C GLU A 3 12.50 29.28 10.92
N LEU A 4 13.51 28.52 10.51
CA LEU A 4 13.37 27.24 9.80
C LEU A 4 12.64 26.17 10.64
N ASP A 5 12.80 26.20 11.96
CA ASP A 5 12.10 25.27 12.86
C ASP A 5 10.62 25.65 13.03
N ALA A 6 10.28 26.94 12.94
CA ALA A 6 8.91 27.42 13.06
C ALA A 6 8.09 27.11 11.80
N GLU A 7 8.68 27.28 10.62
CA GLU A 7 8.05 26.94 9.34
C GLU A 7 7.80 25.42 9.24
N LEU A 8 8.80 24.59 9.59
CA LEU A 8 8.63 23.13 9.61
C LEU A 8 7.53 22.68 10.57
N ARG A 9 7.40 23.32 11.74
CA ARG A 9 6.30 23.01 12.68
C ARG A 9 4.93 23.31 12.06
N ALA A 10 4.78 24.48 11.46
CA ALA A 10 3.54 24.86 10.79
C ALA A 10 3.20 23.90 9.64
N ASP A 11 4.20 23.45 8.87
CA ASP A 11 4.02 22.47 7.80
C ASP A 11 3.52 21.12 8.34
N LEU A 12 4.09 20.65 9.45
CA LEU A 12 3.71 19.39 10.08
C LEU A 12 2.33 19.45 10.74
N ASP A 13 1.96 20.58 11.34
CA ASP A 13 0.61 20.75 11.86
C ASP A 13 -0.43 20.74 10.73
N ARG A 14 -0.14 21.42 9.61
CA ARG A 14 -0.99 21.33 8.41
C ARG A 14 -1.08 19.91 7.85
N PHE A 15 0.04 19.17 7.82
CA PHE A 15 0.03 17.76 7.41
C PHE A 15 -0.93 16.93 8.26
N ARG A 16 -0.89 17.10 9.59
CA ARG A 16 -1.73 16.34 10.53
C ARG A 16 -3.19 16.69 10.38
N GLU A 17 -3.50 17.97 10.24
CA GLU A 17 -4.85 18.44 9.97
C GLU A 17 -5.38 17.86 8.67
N ASP A 18 -4.60 17.92 7.58
CA ASP A 18 -4.98 17.40 6.28
C ASP A 18 -5.21 15.88 6.33
N PHE A 19 -4.32 15.13 6.98
CA PHE A 19 -4.49 13.68 7.18
C PHE A 19 -5.75 13.37 7.99
N GLY A 20 -6.00 14.12 9.08
CA GLY A 20 -7.20 13.96 9.90
C GLY A 20 -8.48 14.27 9.12
N ARG A 21 -8.46 15.28 8.25
CA ARG A 21 -9.57 15.64 7.36
C ARG A 21 -9.81 14.56 6.30
N LEU A 22 -8.76 14.04 5.66
CA LEU A 22 -8.87 12.90 4.74
C LEU A 22 -9.53 11.69 5.42
N ARG A 23 -9.02 11.32 6.61
CA ARG A 23 -9.54 10.21 7.40
C ARG A 23 -11.01 10.42 7.76
N SER A 24 -11.35 11.59 8.30
CA SER A 24 -12.72 11.91 8.69
C SER A 24 -13.69 11.85 7.51
N GLU A 25 -13.28 12.36 6.34
CA GLU A 25 -14.12 12.35 5.14
C GLU A 25 -14.37 10.93 4.63
N ILE A 26 -13.35 10.06 4.67
CA ILE A 26 -13.47 8.65 4.29
C ILE A 26 -14.35 7.88 5.29
N SER A 27 -14.20 8.13 6.58
CA SER A 27 -14.99 7.47 7.65
C SER A 27 -16.48 7.82 7.62
N LYS A 28 -16.90 8.86 6.90
CA LYS A 28 -18.34 9.12 6.64
C LYS A 28 -18.98 8.00 5.82
N VAL A 29 -18.19 7.38 4.94
CA VAL A 29 -18.64 6.32 4.03
C VAL A 29 -18.24 4.94 4.56
N ILE A 30 -17.03 4.81 5.09
CA ILE A 30 -16.47 3.54 5.56
C ILE A 30 -16.69 3.36 7.07
N VAL A 31 -17.26 2.23 7.45
CA VAL A 31 -17.60 1.87 8.85
C VAL A 31 -16.52 0.95 9.43
N GLY A 32 -16.09 1.20 10.67
CA GLY A 32 -15.26 0.29 11.48
C GLY A 32 -13.78 0.17 11.11
N GLN A 33 -13.46 0.23 9.81
CA GLN A 33 -12.14 -0.07 9.25
C GLN A 33 -11.10 1.07 9.44
N HIS A 34 -11.03 1.67 10.61
CA HIS A 34 -10.15 2.81 10.91
C HIS A 34 -8.67 2.48 10.64
N GLU A 35 -8.20 1.32 11.09
CA GLU A 35 -6.80 0.90 10.87
C GLU A 35 -6.48 0.67 9.39
N ILE A 36 -7.45 0.18 8.61
CA ILE A 36 -7.29 0.00 7.16
C ILE A 36 -7.24 1.35 6.46
N VAL A 37 -8.10 2.30 6.84
CA VAL A 37 -8.10 3.66 6.29
C VAL A 37 -6.75 4.33 6.59
N ASP A 38 -6.27 4.25 7.84
CA ASP A 38 -4.99 4.84 8.24
C ASP A 38 -3.81 4.18 7.52
N GLY A 39 -3.84 2.85 7.34
CA GLY A 39 -2.84 2.12 6.56
C GLY A 39 -2.83 2.52 5.08
N VAL A 40 -4.00 2.65 4.45
CA VAL A 40 -4.14 3.07 3.04
C VAL A 40 -3.65 4.50 2.85
N LEU A 41 -4.07 5.43 3.72
CA LEU A 41 -3.62 6.83 3.67
C LEU A 41 -2.11 6.95 3.92
N THR A 42 -1.57 6.18 4.86
CA THR A 42 -0.13 6.14 5.11
C THR A 42 0.63 5.59 3.89
N GLY A 43 0.12 4.53 3.26
CA GLY A 43 0.71 3.97 2.03
C GLY A 43 0.73 4.96 0.88
N LEU A 44 -0.40 5.64 0.67
CA LEU A 44 -0.55 6.70 -0.31
C LEU A 44 0.45 7.85 -0.08
N VAL A 45 0.51 8.40 1.14
CA VAL A 45 1.39 9.52 1.48
C VAL A 45 2.87 9.12 1.41
N ALA A 46 3.20 7.88 1.77
CA ALA A 46 4.55 7.34 1.60
C ALA A 46 4.95 7.24 0.11
N GLY A 47 3.98 7.28 -0.81
CA GLY A 47 4.18 7.08 -2.25
C GLY A 47 4.44 5.62 -2.59
N GLY A 48 3.90 4.70 -1.79
CA GLY A 48 3.96 3.27 -2.00
C GLY A 48 2.59 2.69 -2.35
N HIS A 49 2.57 1.43 -2.81
CA HIS A 49 1.33 0.73 -3.18
C HIS A 49 0.86 -0.17 -2.03
N VAL A 50 -0.44 -0.46 -1.98
CA VAL A 50 -1.05 -1.23 -0.89
C VAL A 50 -1.75 -2.47 -1.42
N LEU A 51 -1.56 -3.59 -0.74
CA LEU A 51 -2.25 -4.85 -0.99
C LEU A 51 -3.29 -5.08 0.11
N LEU A 52 -4.58 -5.17 -0.25
CA LEU A 52 -5.70 -5.44 0.64
C LEU A 52 -6.16 -6.89 0.52
N GLU A 53 -5.84 -7.70 1.51
CA GLU A 53 -6.33 -9.08 1.60
C GLU A 53 -7.55 -9.16 2.52
N GLY A 54 -8.55 -9.95 2.13
CA GLY A 54 -9.79 -10.10 2.90
C GLY A 54 -10.93 -10.60 2.01
N VAL A 55 -12.03 -11.03 2.62
CA VAL A 55 -13.15 -11.62 1.87
C VAL A 55 -13.89 -10.60 1.01
N PRO A 56 -14.65 -11.03 -0.01
CA PRO A 56 -15.50 -10.16 -0.80
C PRO A 56 -16.56 -9.45 0.05
N GLY A 57 -17.03 -8.30 -0.42
CA GLY A 57 -18.13 -7.57 0.23
C GLY A 57 -17.72 -6.66 1.39
N LEU A 58 -16.44 -6.61 1.78
CA LEU A 58 -15.95 -5.76 2.87
C LEU A 58 -15.72 -4.28 2.48
N GLY A 59 -16.42 -3.76 1.48
CA GLY A 59 -16.33 -2.34 1.12
C GLY A 59 -14.97 -1.86 0.54
N LYS A 60 -14.07 -2.76 0.13
CA LYS A 60 -12.75 -2.40 -0.43
C LYS A 60 -12.87 -1.48 -1.66
N THR A 61 -13.74 -1.83 -2.60
CA THR A 61 -14.02 -1.01 -3.80
C THR A 61 -14.60 0.36 -3.42
N LEU A 62 -15.45 0.41 -2.40
CA LEU A 62 -16.03 1.63 -1.87
C LEU A 62 -14.96 2.52 -1.25
N LEU A 63 -14.03 1.95 -0.49
CA LEU A 63 -12.91 2.66 0.13
C LEU A 63 -12.06 3.37 -0.93
N VAL A 64 -11.63 2.65 -1.98
CA VAL A 64 -10.74 3.24 -3.00
C VAL A 64 -11.45 4.32 -3.82
N ARG A 65 -12.72 4.08 -4.19
CA ARG A 65 -13.53 5.08 -4.90
C ARG A 65 -13.72 6.33 -4.05
N THR A 66 -13.99 6.17 -2.76
CA THR A 66 -14.14 7.27 -1.80
C THR A 66 -12.84 8.06 -1.68
N LEU A 67 -11.70 7.37 -1.51
CA LEU A 67 -10.38 7.99 -1.45
C LEU A 67 -10.10 8.87 -2.69
N ALA A 68 -10.30 8.32 -3.89
CA ALA A 68 -10.07 9.05 -5.13
C ALA A 68 -11.01 10.27 -5.27
N SER A 69 -12.27 10.13 -4.87
CA SER A 69 -13.25 11.23 -4.85
C SER A 69 -12.82 12.38 -3.93
N VAL A 70 -12.38 12.07 -2.70
CA VAL A 70 -11.95 13.07 -1.71
C VAL A 70 -10.72 13.84 -2.19
N MET A 71 -9.83 13.19 -2.95
CA MET A 71 -8.58 13.75 -3.47
C MET A 71 -8.68 14.35 -4.87
N HIS A 72 -9.89 14.43 -5.44
CA HIS A 72 -10.09 14.89 -6.82
C HIS A 72 -9.20 14.15 -7.84
N ALA A 73 -8.89 12.89 -7.54
CA ALA A 73 -7.94 12.07 -8.27
C ALA A 73 -8.67 11.26 -9.34
N GLN A 74 -8.05 11.11 -10.52
CA GLN A 74 -8.58 10.19 -11.53
C GLN A 74 -8.56 8.76 -10.98
N PHE A 75 -9.73 8.13 -10.99
CA PHE A 75 -9.93 6.77 -10.52
C PHE A 75 -10.09 5.81 -11.69
N SER A 76 -9.40 4.68 -11.60
CA SER A 76 -9.56 3.58 -12.53
C SER A 76 -9.71 2.26 -11.78
N ARG A 77 -10.70 1.46 -12.19
CA ARG A 77 -10.91 0.11 -11.65
C ARG A 77 -10.57 -0.90 -12.72
N ILE A 78 -9.70 -1.83 -12.36
CA ILE A 78 -9.28 -2.94 -13.20
C ILE A 78 -9.69 -4.21 -12.47
N GLN A 79 -10.61 -4.96 -13.07
CA GLN A 79 -10.95 -6.30 -12.60
C GLN A 79 -9.97 -7.28 -13.23
N PHE A 80 -9.20 -7.99 -12.42
CA PHE A 80 -8.29 -9.01 -12.92
C PHE A 80 -9.08 -10.28 -13.22
N THR A 81 -8.95 -10.77 -14.44
CA THR A 81 -9.59 -11.99 -14.94
C THR A 81 -8.55 -12.84 -15.67
N PRO A 82 -8.78 -14.16 -15.84
CA PRO A 82 -7.81 -15.04 -16.50
C PRO A 82 -7.50 -14.66 -17.96
N ASP A 83 -8.44 -13.98 -18.63
CA ASP A 83 -8.36 -13.53 -20.02
C ASP A 83 -7.77 -12.12 -20.18
N LEU A 84 -7.58 -11.37 -19.08
CA LEU A 84 -7.03 -10.02 -19.12
C LEU A 84 -5.60 -10.02 -19.66
N MET A 85 -5.35 -9.25 -20.72
CA MET A 85 -4.03 -9.16 -21.34
C MET A 85 -3.24 -7.95 -20.83
N PRO A 86 -1.90 -7.99 -20.87
CA PRO A 86 -1.07 -6.84 -20.51
C PRO A 86 -1.43 -5.55 -21.27
N ALA A 87 -1.79 -5.66 -22.55
CA ALA A 87 -2.19 -4.52 -23.38
C ALA A 87 -3.48 -3.84 -22.87
N ASP A 88 -4.39 -4.60 -22.26
CA ASP A 88 -5.61 -4.06 -21.67
C ASP A 88 -5.34 -3.24 -20.41
N LEU A 89 -4.15 -3.42 -19.79
CA LEU A 89 -3.68 -2.64 -18.65
C LEU A 89 -2.91 -1.39 -19.08
N ILE A 90 -1.88 -1.60 -19.90
CA ILE A 90 -0.90 -0.55 -20.24
C ILE A 90 -1.33 0.30 -21.44
N GLY A 91 -2.33 -0.14 -22.20
CA GLY A 91 -2.76 0.51 -23.44
C GLY A 91 -2.19 -0.14 -24.70
N THR A 92 -2.72 0.27 -25.84
CA THR A 92 -2.36 -0.28 -27.15
C THR A 92 -2.34 0.81 -28.22
N ASN A 93 -1.68 0.54 -29.34
CA ASN A 93 -1.72 1.42 -30.50
C ASN A 93 -2.90 1.04 -31.39
N VAL A 94 -3.86 1.94 -31.52
CA VAL A 94 -4.99 1.79 -32.43
C VAL A 94 -4.72 2.51 -33.75
N MET A 95 -5.14 1.90 -34.85
CA MET A 95 -5.02 2.51 -36.16
C MET A 95 -6.21 3.44 -36.39
N VAL A 96 -5.95 4.73 -36.55
CA VAL A 96 -6.96 5.76 -36.79
C VAL A 96 -6.80 6.26 -38.22
N GLU A 97 -7.91 6.42 -38.93
CA GLU A 97 -7.92 7.08 -40.24
C GLU A 97 -7.70 8.59 -40.06
N ALA A 98 -6.75 9.16 -40.82
CA ALA A 98 -6.56 10.60 -40.84
C ALA A 98 -7.76 11.30 -41.50
N GLU A 99 -8.11 12.49 -41.02
CA GLU A 99 -9.12 13.34 -41.66
C GLU A 99 -8.74 13.54 -43.14
N GLY A 100 -9.58 13.03 -44.05
CA GLY A 100 -9.33 13.03 -45.50
C GLY A 100 -8.96 11.67 -46.12
N GLY A 101 -8.92 10.57 -45.35
CA GLY A 101 -8.88 9.19 -45.87
C GLY A 101 -7.57 8.73 -46.53
N ALA A 102 -6.56 9.60 -46.61
CA ALA A 102 -5.33 9.35 -47.35
C ALA A 102 -4.22 8.63 -46.56
N SER A 103 -4.28 8.59 -45.22
CA SER A 103 -3.25 7.95 -44.39
C SER A 103 -3.79 7.30 -43.12
N ARG A 104 -3.20 6.16 -42.76
CA ARG A 104 -3.44 5.45 -41.49
C ARG A 104 -2.38 5.89 -40.48
N MET A 105 -2.80 6.42 -39.33
CA MET A 105 -1.90 6.79 -38.23
C MET A 105 -2.11 5.86 -37.04
N PHE A 106 -1.03 5.43 -36.39
CA PHE A 106 -1.11 4.74 -35.11
C PHE A 106 -1.24 5.78 -33.99
N ARG A 107 -2.31 5.72 -33.21
CA ARG A 107 -2.52 6.53 -32.02
C ARG A 107 -2.44 5.64 -30.80
N PHE A 108 -1.66 6.05 -29.80
CA PHE A 108 -1.63 5.36 -28.53
C PHE A 108 -2.93 5.63 -27.75
N GLU A 109 -3.64 4.56 -27.42
CA GLU A 109 -4.79 4.57 -26.54
C GLU A 109 -4.32 4.17 -25.13
N ARG A 110 -4.45 5.11 -24.19
CA ARG A 110 -4.02 4.94 -22.81
C ARG A 110 -4.85 3.85 -22.14
N GLY A 111 -4.17 2.88 -21.53
CA GLY A 111 -4.81 1.89 -20.69
C GLY A 111 -5.29 2.43 -19.34
N PRO A 112 -6.01 1.62 -18.56
CA PRO A 112 -6.55 2.00 -17.26
C PRO A 112 -5.48 2.30 -16.20
N VAL A 113 -4.21 1.96 -16.42
CA VAL A 113 -3.11 2.35 -15.50
C VAL A 113 -2.80 3.85 -15.52
N PHE A 114 -3.23 4.60 -16.54
CA PHE A 114 -3.06 6.06 -16.61
C PHE A 114 -4.14 6.79 -15.81
N ALA A 115 -4.15 6.55 -14.50
CA ALA A 115 -5.00 7.23 -13.53
C ALA A 115 -4.19 7.52 -12.26
N ASN A 116 -4.70 8.41 -11.41
CA ASN A 116 -4.01 8.72 -10.16
C ASN A 116 -4.15 7.60 -9.12
N VAL A 117 -5.33 6.99 -9.06
CA VAL A 117 -5.67 5.90 -8.14
C VAL A 117 -6.21 4.73 -8.96
N VAL A 118 -5.48 3.62 -8.92
CA VAL A 118 -5.85 2.38 -9.61
C VAL A 118 -6.24 1.32 -8.59
N LEU A 119 -7.48 0.84 -8.67
CA LEU A 119 -7.93 -0.37 -7.98
C LEU A 119 -7.67 -1.58 -8.87
N ALA A 120 -6.74 -2.45 -8.47
CA ALA A 120 -6.48 -3.74 -9.11
C ALA A 120 -7.21 -4.85 -8.33
N ASP A 121 -8.45 -5.11 -8.72
CA ASP A 121 -9.33 -6.05 -8.01
C ASP A 121 -8.98 -7.49 -8.37
N GLU A 122 -8.80 -8.35 -7.36
CA GLU A 122 -8.51 -9.79 -7.50
C GLU A 122 -7.26 -10.07 -8.34
N ILE A 123 -6.16 -9.37 -8.04
CA ILE A 123 -4.90 -9.44 -8.80
C ILE A 123 -4.38 -10.87 -9.03
N ASN A 124 -4.72 -11.79 -8.12
CA ASN A 124 -4.39 -13.21 -8.21
C ASN A 124 -5.19 -13.98 -9.27
N ARG A 125 -6.18 -13.40 -9.96
CA ARG A 125 -6.95 -14.10 -11.00
C ARG A 125 -6.36 -13.96 -12.41
N ALA A 126 -5.47 -12.99 -12.64
CA ALA A 126 -4.84 -12.84 -13.95
C ALA A 126 -3.55 -13.64 -14.06
N THR A 127 -3.13 -13.91 -15.30
CA THR A 127 -1.89 -14.62 -15.58
C THR A 127 -0.66 -13.90 -15.01
N PRO A 128 0.45 -14.61 -14.72
CA PRO A 128 1.69 -13.99 -14.24
C PRO A 128 2.23 -12.87 -15.16
N LYS A 129 1.97 -12.96 -16.47
CA LYS A 129 2.38 -11.95 -17.45
C LYS A 129 1.61 -10.63 -17.25
N THR A 130 0.30 -10.73 -17.02
CA THR A 130 -0.58 -9.58 -16.76
C THR A 130 -0.29 -8.95 -15.40
N GLN A 131 -0.06 -9.77 -14.37
CA GLN A 131 0.41 -9.30 -13.05
C GLN A 131 1.73 -8.52 -13.17
N SER A 132 2.70 -9.08 -13.92
CA SER A 132 4.01 -8.45 -14.12
C SER A 132 3.90 -7.08 -14.79
N ALA A 133 2.98 -6.89 -15.74
CA ALA A 133 2.79 -5.61 -16.43
C ALA A 133 2.33 -4.48 -15.47
N LEU A 134 1.40 -4.76 -14.56
CA LEU A 134 0.99 -3.80 -13.53
C LEU A 134 2.16 -3.49 -12.57
N LEU A 135 2.91 -4.50 -12.16
CA LEU A 135 4.01 -4.36 -11.21
C LEU A 135 5.23 -3.63 -11.79
N GLU A 136 5.45 -3.78 -13.10
CA GLU A 136 6.43 -2.99 -13.85
C GLU A 136 6.00 -1.51 -13.87
N ALA A 137 4.73 -1.24 -14.18
CA ALA A 137 4.18 0.12 -14.14
C ALA A 137 4.32 0.76 -12.75
N MET A 138 4.09 -0.01 -11.67
CA MET A 138 4.31 0.42 -10.29
C MET A 138 5.77 0.80 -10.01
N GLN A 139 6.72 0.02 -10.53
CA GLN A 139 8.13 0.21 -10.24
C GLN A 139 8.79 1.30 -11.10
N GLU A 140 8.50 1.30 -12.40
CA GLU A 140 9.12 2.18 -13.39
C GLU A 140 8.38 3.51 -13.55
N ARG A 141 7.16 3.63 -13.00
CA ARG A 141 6.27 4.79 -13.14
C ARG A 141 6.03 5.23 -14.59
N SER A 142 6.24 4.30 -15.52
CA SER A 142 6.08 4.47 -16.95
C SER A 142 5.74 3.13 -17.57
N VAL A 143 5.15 3.16 -18.76
CA VAL A 143 4.87 1.96 -19.55
C VAL A 143 5.47 2.11 -20.94
N THR A 144 6.01 1.03 -21.49
CA THR A 144 6.59 1.04 -22.83
C THR A 144 5.70 0.24 -23.78
N VAL A 145 5.17 0.90 -24.81
CA VAL A 145 4.31 0.28 -25.82
C VAL A 145 4.91 0.55 -27.20
N ALA A 146 5.15 -0.52 -27.96
CA ALA A 146 5.76 -0.47 -29.30
C ALA A 146 7.04 0.39 -29.38
N GLY A 147 7.90 0.31 -28.36
CA GLY A 147 9.17 1.05 -28.30
C GLY A 147 9.06 2.52 -27.86
N THR A 148 7.85 3.02 -27.58
CA THR A 148 7.64 4.37 -27.02
C THR A 148 7.31 4.27 -25.54
N SER A 149 8.03 5.04 -24.71
CA SER A 149 7.78 5.13 -23.27
C SER A 149 6.76 6.24 -22.97
N HIS A 150 5.77 5.90 -22.15
CA HIS A 150 4.71 6.80 -21.71
C HIS A 150 4.77 6.92 -20.19
N GLN A 151 4.91 8.14 -19.68
CA GLN A 151 4.95 8.41 -18.24
C GLN A 151 3.54 8.33 -17.63
N LEU A 152 3.47 7.76 -16.43
CA LEU A 152 2.26 7.76 -15.60
C LEU A 152 2.10 9.10 -14.87
N GLU A 153 0.96 9.26 -14.20
CA GLU A 153 0.69 10.43 -13.36
C GLU A 153 1.71 10.53 -12.20
N GLU A 154 2.08 11.76 -11.80
CA GLU A 154 3.06 11.97 -10.72
C GLU A 154 2.57 11.34 -9.40
N LEU A 155 1.27 11.53 -9.11
CA LEU A 155 0.56 10.73 -8.14
C LEU A 155 0.02 9.49 -8.85
N PHE A 156 0.72 8.36 -8.70
CA PHE A 156 0.28 7.04 -9.14
C PHE A 156 0.23 6.08 -7.96
N PHE A 157 -0.98 5.80 -7.48
CA PHE A 157 -1.24 4.91 -6.35
C PHE A 157 -2.02 3.68 -6.82
N VAL A 158 -1.54 2.51 -6.45
CA VAL A 158 -2.18 1.23 -6.78
C VAL A 158 -2.60 0.58 -5.48
N LEU A 159 -3.87 0.26 -5.41
CA LEU A 159 -4.44 -0.56 -4.36
C LEU A 159 -4.89 -1.86 -4.99
N ALA A 160 -4.17 -2.94 -4.70
CA ALA A 160 -4.49 -4.27 -5.18
C ALA A 160 -5.33 -5.02 -4.14
N THR A 161 -6.27 -5.84 -4.56
CA THR A 161 -7.04 -6.71 -3.66
C THR A 161 -6.74 -8.18 -3.94
N GLN A 162 -6.77 -8.99 -2.89
CA GLN A 162 -6.74 -10.44 -2.99
C GLN A 162 -7.87 -11.03 -2.15
N ASN A 163 -8.53 -12.04 -2.71
CA ASN A 163 -9.48 -12.88 -1.99
C ASN A 163 -8.76 -14.17 -1.54
N PRO A 164 -8.59 -14.40 -0.22
CA PRO A 164 -7.88 -15.58 0.27
C PRO A 164 -8.68 -16.89 0.13
N LEU A 165 -10.00 -16.82 -0.11
CA LEU A 165 -10.87 -18.02 -0.18
C LEU A 165 -10.92 -18.65 -1.57
N GLU A 166 -10.52 -17.92 -2.62
CA GLU A 166 -10.56 -18.41 -4.00
C GLU A 166 -9.29 -19.19 -4.35
N MET A 167 -9.42 -20.53 -4.32
CA MET A 167 -8.34 -21.47 -4.62
C MET A 167 -8.33 -21.92 -6.09
N GLU A 168 -9.44 -21.76 -6.82
CA GLU A 168 -9.59 -22.24 -8.19
C GLU A 168 -9.35 -21.11 -9.20
N GLY A 169 -8.50 -21.36 -10.20
CA GLY A 169 -8.21 -20.37 -11.25
C GLY A 169 -7.39 -19.17 -10.78
N THR A 170 -6.68 -19.29 -9.66
CA THR A 170 -5.81 -18.22 -9.13
C THR A 170 -4.33 -18.54 -9.30
N TYR A 171 -3.56 -17.49 -9.57
CA TYR A 171 -2.11 -17.45 -9.69
C TYR A 171 -1.56 -16.63 -8.52
N PRO A 172 -0.90 -17.25 -7.54
CA PRO A 172 -0.33 -16.51 -6.43
C PRO A 172 0.74 -15.55 -6.95
N LEU A 173 0.75 -14.34 -6.39
CA LEU A 173 1.82 -13.37 -6.65
C LEU A 173 3.13 -13.94 -6.11
N PRO A 174 4.18 -14.09 -6.95
CA PRO A 174 5.51 -14.41 -6.48
C PRO A 174 5.99 -13.43 -5.40
N GLU A 175 6.89 -13.90 -4.56
CA GLU A 175 7.36 -13.16 -3.39
C GLU A 175 8.10 -11.88 -3.79
N ALA A 176 8.88 -11.96 -4.89
CA ALA A 176 9.51 -10.80 -5.49
C ALA A 176 8.51 -9.74 -6.00
N GLN A 177 7.28 -10.15 -6.32
CA GLN A 177 6.19 -9.26 -6.72
C GLN A 177 5.51 -8.63 -5.51
N LEU A 178 5.23 -9.43 -4.47
CA LEU A 178 4.70 -8.94 -3.21
C LEU A 178 5.61 -7.88 -2.57
N ASP A 179 6.93 -8.05 -2.66
CA ASP A 179 7.91 -7.12 -2.08
C ASP A 179 7.83 -5.68 -2.64
N ARG A 180 7.17 -5.49 -3.80
CA ARG A 180 6.91 -4.17 -4.41
C ARG A 180 5.82 -3.37 -3.69
N PHE A 181 4.94 -4.02 -2.93
CA PHE A 181 3.91 -3.34 -2.13
C PHE A 181 4.51 -2.82 -0.83
N LEU A 182 4.20 -1.57 -0.47
CA LEU A 182 4.62 -0.99 0.80
C LEU A 182 4.02 -1.78 1.96
N PHE A 183 2.68 -1.95 1.93
CA PHE A 183 1.92 -2.68 2.94
C PHE A 183 1.11 -3.81 2.33
N LYS A 184 0.98 -4.88 3.12
CA LYS A 184 -0.15 -5.81 3.06
C LYS A 184 -1.02 -5.55 4.27
N LEU A 185 -2.27 -5.16 4.03
CA LEU A 185 -3.28 -4.93 5.08
C LEU A 185 -4.30 -6.06 5.02
N LEU A 186 -4.58 -6.66 6.18
CA LEU A 186 -5.59 -7.69 6.34
C LEU A 186 -6.88 -7.01 6.79
N VAL A 187 -7.93 -7.08 5.96
CA VAL A 187 -9.23 -6.50 6.29
C VAL A 187 -10.00 -7.49 7.15
N PRO A 188 -10.24 -7.19 8.45
CA PRO A 188 -11.00 -8.09 9.31
C PRO A 188 -12.47 -8.11 8.90
N PHE A 189 -13.18 -9.16 9.31
CA PHE A 189 -14.62 -9.18 9.20
C PHE A 189 -15.23 -8.16 10.18
N PRO A 190 -16.23 -7.37 9.77
CA PRO A 190 -16.81 -6.33 10.62
C PRO A 190 -17.47 -6.92 11.87
N THR A 191 -17.47 -6.14 12.95
CA THR A 191 -18.19 -6.49 14.19
C THR A 191 -19.70 -6.39 13.98
N THR A 192 -20.49 -6.94 14.90
CA THR A 192 -21.96 -6.87 14.83
C THR A 192 -22.47 -5.43 14.70
N ASP A 193 -21.93 -4.51 15.51
CA ASP A 193 -22.32 -3.09 15.51
C ASP A 193 -21.93 -2.39 14.19
N GLU A 194 -20.78 -2.77 13.62
CA GLU A 194 -20.34 -2.28 12.31
C GLU A 194 -21.24 -2.81 11.20
N ILE A 195 -21.65 -4.09 11.26
CA ILE A 195 -22.59 -4.69 10.31
C ILE A 195 -23.94 -3.98 10.38
N GLU A 196 -24.47 -3.73 11.57
CA GLU A 196 -25.72 -2.98 11.76
C GLU A 196 -25.62 -1.61 11.09
N THR A 197 -24.55 -0.86 11.38
CA THR A 197 -24.32 0.44 10.76
C THR A 197 -24.16 0.36 9.23
N ILE A 198 -23.51 -0.70 8.71
CA ILE A 198 -23.38 -0.93 7.27
C ILE A 198 -24.76 -1.19 6.66
N LEU A 199 -25.59 -2.02 7.30
CA LEU A 199 -26.94 -2.34 6.83
C LEU A 199 -27.81 -1.08 6.81
N ASP A 200 -27.81 -0.29 7.88
CA ASP A 200 -28.55 0.98 7.94
C ASP A 200 -28.16 1.90 6.78
N ARG A 201 -26.85 2.15 6.59
CA ARG A 201 -26.36 3.07 5.55
C ARG A 201 -26.56 2.58 4.12
N THR A 202 -26.60 1.26 3.90
CA THR A 202 -26.71 0.68 2.56
C THR A 202 -28.16 0.35 2.16
N THR A 203 -29.05 0.21 3.14
CA THR A 203 -30.48 -0.09 2.91
C THR A 203 -31.38 1.14 3.03
N GLU A 204 -30.90 2.24 3.64
CA GLU A 204 -31.57 3.53 3.61
C GLU A 204 -31.35 4.30 2.29
N SER A 205 -32.26 5.23 1.98
CA SER A 205 -32.24 5.97 0.71
C SER A 205 -31.15 7.05 0.60
N THR A 206 -30.38 7.30 1.66
CA THR A 206 -29.41 8.40 1.72
C THR A 206 -27.99 7.87 1.61
N THR A 207 -27.37 8.00 0.44
CA THR A 207 -25.94 7.68 0.28
C THR A 207 -25.11 8.86 0.79
N PRO A 208 -24.14 8.65 1.71
CA PRO A 208 -23.27 9.73 2.14
C PRO A 208 -22.41 10.24 0.98
N GLU A 209 -22.56 11.51 0.62
CA GLU A 209 -21.69 12.17 -0.36
C GLU A 209 -20.41 12.68 0.31
N THR A 210 -19.28 12.45 -0.34
CA THR A 210 -17.98 13.00 0.09
C THR A 210 -17.70 14.32 -0.60
N ARG A 211 -17.03 15.22 0.13
CA ARG A 211 -16.52 16.46 -0.42
C ARG A 211 -15.15 16.25 -1.04
N ARG A 212 -14.89 16.93 -2.15
CA ARG A 212 -13.55 17.09 -2.71
C ARG A 212 -12.78 18.04 -1.81
N LEU A 213 -11.77 17.53 -1.11
CA LEU A 213 -11.03 18.30 -0.10
C LEU A 213 -9.63 18.67 -0.58
N PHE A 214 -9.01 17.85 -1.41
CA PHE A 214 -7.60 17.97 -1.76
C PHE A 214 -7.38 17.76 -3.25
N GLU A 215 -6.31 18.35 -3.77
CA GLU A 215 -5.76 18.06 -5.10
C GLU A 215 -4.63 17.02 -4.97
N PRO A 216 -4.33 16.22 -6.01
CA PRO A 216 -3.25 15.23 -6.01
C PRO A 216 -1.87 15.79 -5.60
N SER A 217 -1.59 17.04 -5.96
CA SER A 217 -0.34 17.75 -5.60
C SER A 217 -0.12 17.86 -4.10
N ARG A 218 -1.19 18.03 -3.31
CA ARG A 218 -1.08 18.15 -1.85
C ARG A 218 -0.60 16.85 -1.20
N ILE A 219 -1.04 15.71 -1.71
CA ILE A 219 -0.57 14.39 -1.24
C ILE A 219 0.92 14.20 -1.54
N LEU A 220 1.38 14.65 -2.70
CA LEU A 220 2.78 14.61 -3.08
C LEU A 220 3.64 15.51 -2.17
N GLU A 221 3.15 16.70 -1.82
CA GLU A 221 3.80 17.58 -0.83
C GLU A 221 3.90 16.91 0.55
N MET A 222 2.81 16.30 1.03
CA MET A 222 2.80 15.54 2.27
C MET A 222 3.86 14.44 2.26
N GLY A 223 3.96 13.68 1.17
CA GLY A 223 4.98 12.64 1.01
C GLY A 223 6.42 13.20 0.98
N LYS A 224 6.64 14.37 0.38
CA LYS A 224 7.95 15.05 0.41
C LYS A 224 8.30 15.51 1.82
N LEU A 225 7.32 16.03 2.57
CA LEU A 225 7.49 16.47 3.94
C LEU A 225 7.79 15.30 4.90
N ALA A 226 7.07 14.18 4.77
CA ALA A 226 7.31 12.98 5.57
C ALA A 226 8.76 12.48 5.45
N ARG A 227 9.37 12.56 4.25
CA ARG A 227 10.78 12.17 4.04
C ARG A 227 11.77 13.04 4.79
N ARG A 228 11.44 14.31 5.09
CA ARG A 228 12.29 15.28 5.80
C ARG A 228 12.39 15.01 7.30
N ILE A 229 11.50 14.19 7.88
CA ILE A 229 11.57 13.86 9.30
C ILE A 229 12.89 13.16 9.64
N PRO A 230 13.65 13.66 10.63
CA PRO A 230 14.89 13.06 11.05
C PRO A 230 14.66 11.72 11.76
N ILE A 231 15.60 10.82 11.56
CA ILE A 231 15.72 9.54 12.27
C ILE A 231 17.12 9.49 12.88
N SER A 232 17.21 9.25 14.19
CA SER A 232 18.50 9.07 14.84
C SER A 232 19.20 7.80 14.35
N ASP A 233 20.52 7.77 14.42
CA ASP A 233 21.29 6.59 14.01
C ASP A 233 20.92 5.36 14.83
N GLU A 234 20.58 5.55 16.11
CA GLU A 234 20.13 4.48 16.99
C GLU A 234 18.81 3.85 16.51
N VAL A 235 17.80 4.68 16.22
CA VAL A 235 16.49 4.22 15.74
C VAL A 235 16.60 3.61 14.35
N ARG A 236 17.48 4.15 13.49
CA ARG A 236 17.79 3.57 12.19
C ARG A 236 18.43 2.19 12.31
N ARG A 237 19.43 2.03 13.18
CA ARG A 237 20.07 0.74 13.46
C ARG A 237 19.06 -0.25 14.04
N TYR A 238 18.17 0.19 14.91
CA TYR A 238 17.09 -0.65 15.43
C TYR A 238 16.19 -1.20 14.31
N ALA A 239 15.75 -0.36 13.36
CA ALA A 239 14.99 -0.84 12.20
C ALA A 239 15.77 -1.86 11.35
N ILE A 240 17.07 -1.64 11.16
CA ILE A 240 17.95 -2.58 10.46
C ILE A 240 18.04 -3.90 11.23
N HIS A 241 18.27 -3.86 12.55
CA HIS A 241 18.37 -5.05 13.39
C HIS A 241 17.08 -5.88 13.34
N VAL A 242 15.91 -5.24 13.39
CA VAL A 242 14.61 -5.92 13.23
C VAL A 242 14.54 -6.65 11.90
N VAL A 243 14.90 -6.00 10.79
CA VAL A 243 14.89 -6.64 9.46
C VAL A 243 15.91 -7.78 9.39
N MET A 244 17.14 -7.56 9.84
CA MET A 244 18.18 -8.60 9.86
C MET A 244 17.78 -9.79 10.74
N ALA A 245 17.10 -9.56 11.85
CA ALA A 245 16.58 -10.60 12.74
C ALA A 245 15.47 -11.45 12.11
N THR A 246 14.87 -11.04 10.99
CA THR A 246 13.95 -11.90 10.22
C THR A 246 14.67 -12.94 9.36
N HIS A 247 16.01 -12.87 9.22
CA HIS A 247 16.76 -13.84 8.44
C HIS A 247 17.24 -14.99 9.33
N PRO A 248 16.93 -16.26 9.01
CA PRO A 248 17.21 -17.41 9.89
C PRO A 248 18.71 -17.63 10.15
N GLU A 249 19.58 -17.25 9.22
CA GLU A 249 21.03 -17.43 9.36
C GLU A 249 21.72 -16.27 10.12
N HIS A 250 20.99 -15.21 10.45
CA HIS A 250 21.58 -14.04 11.11
C HIS A 250 21.76 -14.26 12.62
N GLU A 251 22.78 -13.62 13.21
CA GLU A 251 23.08 -13.72 14.65
C GLU A 251 21.93 -13.18 15.52
N LEU A 252 21.26 -12.12 15.06
CA LEU A 252 20.11 -11.49 15.72
C LEU A 252 18.79 -12.25 15.55
N ALA A 253 18.77 -13.36 14.81
CA ALA A 253 17.53 -14.12 14.59
C ALA A 253 17.03 -14.73 15.90
N SER A 254 15.73 -14.67 16.13
CA SER A 254 15.11 -15.38 17.24
C SER A 254 15.06 -16.89 16.98
N PRO A 255 14.93 -17.75 18.01
CA PRO A 255 14.75 -19.19 17.82
C PRO A 255 13.59 -19.54 16.88
N MET A 256 12.47 -18.83 17.00
CA MET A 256 11.30 -18.99 16.13
C MET A 256 11.64 -18.66 14.67
N THR A 257 12.40 -17.59 14.42
CA THR A 257 12.85 -17.24 13.08
C THR A 257 13.73 -18.34 12.50
N ARG A 258 14.71 -18.83 13.26
CA ARG A 258 15.62 -19.89 12.79
C ARG A 258 14.90 -21.18 12.44
N GLN A 259 13.84 -21.51 13.18
CA GLN A 259 13.08 -22.73 12.99
C GLN A 259 12.09 -22.63 11.83
N PHE A 260 11.33 -21.54 11.71
CA PHE A 260 10.16 -21.49 10.83
C PHE A 260 10.31 -20.59 9.60
N VAL A 261 11.35 -19.74 9.54
CA VAL A 261 11.55 -18.83 8.41
C VAL A 261 12.52 -19.42 7.40
N ARG A 262 12.14 -19.44 6.13
CA ARG A 262 12.99 -19.79 5.00
C ARG A 262 13.77 -18.58 4.50
N PHE A 263 13.10 -17.43 4.34
CA PHE A 263 13.72 -16.18 3.91
C PHE A 263 13.09 -14.98 4.63
N GLY A 264 13.95 -14.12 5.14
CA GLY A 264 13.58 -12.86 5.80
C GLY A 264 13.26 -11.73 4.83
N SER A 265 13.00 -10.57 5.40
CA SER A 265 12.57 -9.37 4.68
C SER A 265 13.68 -8.74 3.83
N SER A 266 13.34 -8.22 2.66
CA SER A 266 14.30 -7.52 1.80
C SER A 266 14.65 -6.12 2.35
N PRO A 267 15.67 -5.43 1.80
CA PRO A 267 15.95 -4.03 2.12
C PRO A 267 14.74 -3.08 1.92
N ARG A 268 13.78 -3.45 1.04
CA ARG A 268 12.54 -2.69 0.87
C ARG A 268 11.66 -2.74 2.11
N GLY A 269 11.73 -3.82 2.90
CA GLY A 269 11.08 -3.92 4.21
C GLY A 269 11.57 -2.82 5.17
N ALA A 270 12.89 -2.64 5.28
CA ALA A 270 13.48 -1.57 6.10
C ALA A 270 13.06 -0.17 5.63
N GLN A 271 13.05 0.04 4.31
CA GLN A 271 12.60 1.31 3.72
C GLN A 271 11.12 1.58 4.02
N ALA A 272 10.26 0.58 3.88
CA ALA A 272 8.83 0.67 4.16
C ALA A 272 8.57 1.03 5.62
N VAL A 273 9.23 0.32 6.54
CA VAL A 273 9.14 0.57 7.98
C VAL A 273 9.56 1.98 8.34
N ILE A 274 10.71 2.46 7.84
CA ILE A 274 11.20 3.81 8.13
C ILE A 274 10.27 4.89 7.58
N LEU A 275 9.80 4.75 6.34
CA LEU A 275 8.91 5.73 5.72
C LEU A 275 7.55 5.80 6.45
N ALA A 276 6.98 4.65 6.79
CA ALA A 276 5.74 4.56 7.54
C ALA A 276 5.91 5.15 8.96
N ALA A 277 6.99 4.80 9.65
CA ALA A 277 7.28 5.28 11.00
C ALA A 277 7.47 6.81 11.05
N LYS A 278 8.01 7.43 9.99
CA LYS A 278 8.08 8.89 9.86
C LYS A 278 6.69 9.53 9.78
N ILE A 279 5.75 8.92 9.05
CA ILE A 279 4.37 9.40 8.97
C ILE A 279 3.69 9.25 10.33
N THR A 280 3.83 8.09 10.99
CA THR A 280 3.30 7.84 12.34
C THR A 280 3.80 8.88 13.35
N ALA A 281 5.11 9.17 13.35
CA ALA A 281 5.69 10.20 14.22
C ALA A 281 5.05 11.58 14.01
N ILE A 282 4.81 11.97 12.74
CA ILE A 282 4.12 13.24 12.43
C ILE A 282 2.70 13.24 13.01
N LEU A 283 1.94 12.17 12.78
CA LEU A 283 0.56 12.06 13.27
C LEU A 283 0.48 12.17 14.80
N ASP A 284 1.49 11.63 15.49
CA ASP A 284 1.67 11.71 16.95
C ASP A 284 2.19 13.05 17.47
N SER A 285 2.28 14.09 16.63
CA SER A 285 2.85 15.41 16.99
C SER A 285 4.35 15.37 17.32
N ARG A 286 5.07 14.36 16.85
CA ARG A 286 6.51 14.20 17.07
C ARG A 286 7.31 14.59 15.84
N TYR A 287 8.46 15.20 16.09
CA TYR A 287 9.39 15.69 15.06
C TYR A 287 10.53 14.72 14.78
N HIS A 288 10.50 13.54 15.39
CA HIS A 288 11.51 12.51 15.23
C HIS A 288 10.86 11.13 15.40
N VAL A 289 11.44 10.14 14.72
CA VAL A 289 11.00 8.74 14.81
C VAL A 289 11.48 8.13 16.13
N ALA A 290 10.61 7.40 16.80
CA ALA A 290 10.91 6.58 17.97
C ALA A 290 10.84 5.08 17.62
N ARG A 291 11.39 4.23 18.49
CA ARG A 291 11.30 2.77 18.33
C ARG A 291 9.86 2.25 18.33
N ALA A 292 8.97 2.91 19.08
CA ALA A 292 7.55 2.57 19.11
C ALA A 292 6.88 2.72 17.73
N ASP A 293 7.27 3.72 16.93
CA ASP A 293 6.75 3.91 15.56
C ASP A 293 7.12 2.73 14.65
N ILE A 294 8.36 2.28 14.77
CA ILE A 294 8.87 1.12 14.01
C ILE A 294 8.01 -0.11 14.34
N ARG A 295 7.76 -0.38 15.62
CA ARG A 295 6.94 -1.52 16.07
C ARG A 295 5.50 -1.40 15.56
N ALA A 296 4.90 -0.21 15.61
CA ALA A 296 3.52 0.01 15.20
C ALA A 296 3.26 -0.29 13.72
N VAL A 297 4.21 0.03 12.84
CA VAL A 297 4.03 -0.12 11.37
C VAL A 297 4.59 -1.42 10.81
N ALA A 298 5.46 -2.10 11.56
CA ALA A 298 6.24 -3.21 11.03
C ALA A 298 5.40 -4.41 10.58
N THR A 299 4.32 -4.76 11.28
CA THR A 299 3.47 -5.88 10.86
C THR A 299 2.91 -5.67 9.46
N ASN A 300 2.40 -4.47 9.17
CA ASN A 300 1.89 -4.09 7.85
C ASN A 300 2.98 -4.07 6.77
N CYS A 301 4.21 -3.74 7.13
CA CYS A 301 5.35 -3.73 6.23
C CYS A 301 5.93 -5.13 5.97
N LEU A 302 6.04 -5.97 6.98
CA LEU A 302 6.92 -7.15 6.92
C LEU A 302 6.16 -8.45 6.65
N ARG A 303 4.86 -8.52 6.93
CA ARG A 303 4.08 -9.78 6.86
C ARG A 303 4.14 -10.50 5.51
N HIS A 304 4.20 -9.75 4.41
CA HIS A 304 4.29 -10.29 3.05
C HIS A 304 5.72 -10.44 2.54
N ARG A 305 6.71 -10.14 3.38
CA ARG A 305 8.14 -10.20 3.09
C ARG A 305 8.85 -11.30 3.89
N ILE A 306 8.14 -12.01 4.75
CA ILE A 306 8.67 -13.13 5.53
C ILE A 306 8.10 -14.42 4.94
N LEU A 307 9.00 -15.28 4.48
CA LEU A 307 8.64 -16.54 3.84
C LEU A 307 8.88 -17.67 4.82
N LEU A 308 7.81 -18.34 5.21
CA LEU A 308 7.87 -19.49 6.09
C LEU A 308 8.35 -20.73 5.32
N ASN A 309 9.05 -21.62 6.02
CA ASN A 309 9.40 -22.94 5.50
C ASN A 309 8.21 -23.92 5.64
N PHE A 310 8.39 -25.16 5.17
CA PHE A 310 7.33 -26.17 5.21
C PHE A 310 6.87 -26.49 6.64
N GLU A 311 7.77 -26.46 7.62
CA GLU A 311 7.46 -26.72 9.02
C GLU A 311 6.57 -25.61 9.60
N GLY A 312 6.95 -24.34 9.40
CA GLY A 312 6.14 -23.20 9.83
C GLY A 312 4.77 -23.16 9.17
N GLN A 313 4.66 -23.58 7.90
CA GLN A 313 3.37 -23.73 7.23
C GLN A 313 2.55 -24.90 7.81
N ALA A 314 3.17 -26.04 8.11
CA ALA A 314 2.50 -27.20 8.68
C ALA A 314 1.97 -26.96 10.10
N GLU A 315 2.67 -26.14 10.89
CA GLU A 315 2.26 -25.72 12.24
C GLU A 315 1.32 -24.49 12.26
N ASP A 316 0.89 -24.02 11.08
CA ASP A 316 0.04 -22.83 10.90
C ASP A 316 0.61 -21.54 11.55
N ILE A 317 1.94 -21.44 11.63
CA ILE A 317 2.61 -20.23 12.09
C ILE A 317 2.27 -19.08 11.16
N LYS A 318 1.92 -17.92 11.73
CA LYS A 318 1.64 -16.71 10.94
C LYS A 318 2.88 -15.81 10.90
N PRO A 319 3.16 -15.15 9.76
CA PRO A 319 4.23 -14.14 9.69
C PRO A 319 4.11 -13.06 10.77
N ASP A 320 2.89 -12.65 11.11
CA ASP A 320 2.61 -11.68 12.19
C ASP A 320 3.17 -12.13 13.56
N ALA A 321 3.11 -13.43 13.87
CA ALA A 321 3.67 -13.98 15.11
C ALA A 321 5.20 -13.95 15.12
N VAL A 322 5.83 -14.28 13.98
CA VAL A 322 7.29 -14.17 13.81
C VAL A 322 7.75 -12.72 13.98
N ILE A 323 7.00 -11.76 13.42
CA ILE A 323 7.32 -10.34 13.55
C ILE A 323 7.27 -9.91 15.02
N ALA A 324 6.21 -10.28 15.74
CA ALA A 324 6.08 -9.96 17.17
C ALA A 324 7.26 -10.54 17.98
N ASP A 325 7.60 -11.80 17.77
CA ASP A 325 8.72 -12.48 18.43
C ASP A 325 10.08 -11.82 18.12
N VAL A 326 10.31 -11.42 16.87
CA VAL A 326 11.52 -10.66 16.49
C VAL A 326 11.62 -9.33 17.25
N PHE A 327 10.50 -8.60 17.42
CA PHE A 327 10.50 -7.34 18.16
C PHE A 327 10.85 -7.52 19.63
N ASP A 328 10.31 -8.57 20.25
CA ASP A 328 10.55 -8.87 21.65
C ASP A 328 12.01 -9.30 21.85
N HIS A 329 12.53 -10.17 20.97
CA HIS A 329 13.93 -10.63 21.01
C HIS A 329 14.96 -9.52 20.79
N VAL A 330 14.77 -8.67 19.76
CA VAL A 330 15.70 -7.55 19.47
C VAL A 330 15.60 -6.47 20.54
N GLY A 331 14.42 -6.29 21.15
CA GLY A 331 14.23 -5.39 22.28
C GLY A 331 15.06 -5.80 23.50
N GLU A 332 15.02 -7.08 23.86
CA GLU A 332 15.81 -7.66 24.94
C GLU A 332 17.32 -7.60 24.68
N ALA A 333 17.75 -7.97 23.46
CA ALA A 333 19.17 -7.98 23.08
C ALA A 333 19.84 -6.61 23.09
N GLN A 334 19.07 -5.52 23.04
CA GLN A 334 19.58 -4.15 23.16
C GLN A 334 19.53 -3.58 24.59
N MET A 335 18.84 -4.27 25.51
CA MET A 335 18.81 -3.92 26.94
C MET A 335 19.87 -4.67 27.77
N ALA A 336 20.41 -5.76 27.23
CA ALA A 336 21.50 -6.55 27.81
C ALA A 336 22.89 -6.00 27.44
#